data_AF-A0A972EHZ1-F1
#
_entry.id   AF-A0A972EHZ1-F1
#
_cell.length_a   1.000
_cell.length_b   1.000
_cell.length_c   1.000
_cell.angle_alpha   90.00
_cell.angle_beta   90.00
_cell.angle_gamma   90.00
#
_symmetry.space_group_name_H-M   'P 1'
#
loop_
_entity.id
_entity.type
_entity.pdbx_description
1 polymer ?
#
loop_
_entity_poly.entity_id
_entity_poly.type
_entity_poly.pdbx_seq_one_letter_code
_entity_poly.pdbx_strand_id
1 'polypeptide(L)' 'MRLELGNIFIKDVQFGDATKVEGGVLYINKDEMLKEIGGDEHIKSLDIDITRPGDEVRITPV' A
#
# COMPACT_ATOMS: atom_id res chain seq x y z
N MET A 1 30.49 5.80 -1.17
CA MET A 1 29.08 6.23 -1.02
C MET A 1 28.67 5.97 0.42
N ARG A 2 28.16 6.99 1.13
CA ARG A 2 27.64 6.86 2.50
C ARG A 2 26.12 6.81 2.39
N LEU A 3 25.53 5.66 2.72
CA LEU A 3 24.07 5.52 2.78
C LEU A 3 23.63 5.89 4.20
N GLU A 4 22.60 6.71 4.30
CA GLU A 4 21.99 7.10 5.58
C GLU A 4 20.59 6.51 5.65
N LEU A 5 20.19 6.07 6.85
CA LEU A 5 18.85 5.54 7.07
C LEU A 5 17.86 6.71 7.08
N GLY A 6 17.10 6.88 6.00
CA GLY A 6 16.05 7.88 5.90
C GLY A 6 14.76 7.36 6.53
N ASN A 7 14.35 7.95 7.65
CA ASN A 7 13.03 7.69 8.22
C ASN A 7 12.07 8.77 7.73
N ILE A 8 10.98 8.36 7.10
CA ILE A 8 9.92 9.26 6.64
C ILE A 8 8.69 9.02 7.51
N PHE A 9 8.16 10.08 8.12
CA PHE A 9 6.93 9.99 8.88
C PHE A 9 5.71 10.10 7.95
N ILE A 10 5.02 8.99 7.75
CA ILE A 10 3.81 8.91 6.93
C ILE A 10 2.58 9.11 7.83
N LYS A 11 1.76 10.11 7.50
CA LYS A 11 0.54 10.47 8.22
C LYS A 11 -0.70 9.76 7.67
N ASP A 12 -0.68 9.45 6.38
CA ASP A 12 -1.81 8.83 5.69
C ASP A 12 -1.31 8.01 4.49
N VAL A 13 -2.13 7.05 4.08
CA VAL A 13 -1.88 6.19 2.91
C VAL A 13 -3.10 6.27 2.00
N GLN A 14 -2.87 6.50 0.71
CA GLN A 14 -3.92 6.66 -0.27
C GLN A 14 -3.56 5.94 -1.57
N PHE A 15 -4.57 5.58 -2.36
CA PHE A 15 -4.34 5.16 -3.74
C PHE A 15 -4.09 6.38 -4.64
N GLY A 16 -3.22 6.22 -5.63
CA GLY A 16 -2.94 7.25 -6.64
C GLY A 16 -2.42 6.64 -7.93
N ASP A 17 -2.19 7.49 -8.92
CA ASP A 17 -1.71 7.07 -10.25
C ASP A 17 -0.26 6.56 -10.25
N ALA A 18 0.52 6.86 -9.22
CA ALA A 18 1.91 6.43 -9.10
C ALA A 18 2.31 6.25 -7.63
N THR A 19 3.24 5.33 -7.40
CA THR A 19 3.79 5.09 -6.07
C THR A 19 4.75 6.23 -5.70
N LYS A 20 4.32 7.12 -4.80
CA LYS A 20 5.12 8.30 -4.39
C LYS A 20 4.82 8.73 -2.95
N VAL A 21 5.78 9.42 -2.34
CA VAL A 21 5.57 10.11 -1.07
C VAL A 21 5.47 11.61 -1.33
N GLU A 22 4.36 12.22 -0.93
CA GLU A 22 4.12 13.65 -1.12
C GLU A 22 3.40 14.24 0.10
N GLY A 23 3.95 15.30 0.68
CA GLY A 23 3.30 15.99 1.81
C GLY A 23 3.14 15.16 3.10
N GLY A 24 3.86 14.05 3.24
CA GLY A 24 3.69 13.10 4.34
C GLY A 24 2.58 12.08 4.11
N VAL A 25 2.06 11.96 2.89
CA VAL A 25 1.13 10.92 2.46
C VAL A 25 1.87 9.96 1.53
N LEU A 26 1.68 8.65 1.74
CA LEU A 26 2.14 7.62 0.82
C LEU A 26 1.03 7.32 -0.18
N TYR A 27 1.28 7.64 -1.44
CA TYR A 27 0.43 7.26 -2.56
C TYR A 27 0.92 5.92 -3.10
N ILE A 28 0.00 4.98 -3.28
CA ILE A 28 0.26 3.64 -3.79
C ILE A 28 -0.51 3.48 -5.10
N ASN A 29 0.17 3.02 -6.15
CA ASN A 29 -0.51 2.61 -7.37
C ASN A 29 -1.05 1.18 -7.20
N LYS A 30 -2.38 1.05 -7.23
CA LYS A 30 -3.07 -0.23 -7.05
C LYS A 30 -2.77 -1.21 -8.20
N ASP A 31 -2.67 -0.73 -9.42
CA ASP A 31 -2.43 -1.55 -10.62
C ASP A 31 -1.01 -2.14 -10.63
N GLU A 32 -0.01 -1.31 -10.31
CA GLU A 32 1.38 -1.76 -10.12
C GLU A 32 1.47 -2.84 -9.03
N MET A 33 0.79 -2.61 -7.91
CA MET A 33 0.80 -3.54 -6.78
C MET A 33 0.07 -4.86 -7.10
N LEU A 34 -1.09 -4.80 -7.78
CA LEU A 34 -1.81 -5.98 -8.25
C LEU A 34 -0.98 -6.78 -9.26
N LYS A 35 -0.24 -6.11 -10.15
CA LYS A 35 0.60 -6.78 -11.13
C LYS A 35 1.79 -7.50 -10.50
N GLU A 36 2.44 -6.90 -9.51
CA GLU A 36 3.54 -7.53 -8.79
C GLU A 36 3.08 -8.73 -7.94
N ILE A 37 1.88 -8.66 -7.36
CA ILE A 37 1.34 -9.74 -6.52
C ILE A 37 0.66 -10.83 -7.38
N GLY A 38 0.05 -10.46 -8.51
CA GLY A 38 -0.80 -11.29 -9.35
C GLY A 38 -0.08 -12.35 -10.21
N GLY A 39 1.13 -12.77 -9.82
CA GLY A 39 1.93 -13.77 -10.53
C GLY A 39 1.61 -15.23 -10.17
N ASP A 40 0.66 -15.48 -9.27
CA ASP A 40 0.32 -16.84 -8.81
C ASP A 40 -0.85 -17.43 -9.62
N GLU A 41 -0.60 -18.55 -10.30
CA GLU A 41 -1.58 -19.25 -11.15
C GLU A 41 -2.77 -19.81 -10.34
N HIS A 42 -2.66 -19.93 -9.02
CA HIS A 42 -3.75 -20.41 -8.17
C HIS A 42 -4.71 -19.30 -7.74
N ILE A 43 -4.39 -18.03 -8.02
CA ILE A 43 -5.22 -16.89 -7.63
C ILE A 43 -6.04 -16.42 -8.83
N LYS A 44 -7.36 -16.58 -8.75
CA LYS A 44 -8.29 -16.19 -9.83
C LYS A 44 -8.49 -14.67 -9.95
N SER A 45 -8.44 -13.96 -8.83
CA SER A 45 -8.68 -12.52 -8.74
C SER A 45 -8.09 -11.98 -7.44
N LEU A 46 -7.44 -10.82 -7.51
CA LEU A 46 -6.86 -10.16 -6.37
C LEU A 46 -7.39 -8.72 -6.32
N ASP A 47 -7.77 -8.27 -5.14
CA ASP A 47 -8.15 -6.88 -4.89
C ASP A 47 -7.42 -6.39 -3.64
N ILE A 48 -7.20 -5.08 -3.58
CA ILE A 48 -6.44 -4.42 -2.52
C ILE A 48 -7.28 -3.24 -2.05
N ASP A 49 -7.53 -3.22 -0.73
CA ASP A 49 -8.19 -2.13 -0.04
C ASP A 49 -7.27 -1.55 1.04
N ILE A 50 -7.34 -0.23 1.19
CA ILE A 50 -6.71 0.48 2.31
C ILE A 50 -7.81 0.73 3.35
N THR A 51 -7.59 0.25 4.55
CA THR A 51 -8.51 0.46 5.69
C THR A 51 -7.81 1.28 6.75
N ARG A 52 -8.57 2.12 7.45
CA ARG A 52 -8.10 3.02 8.48
C ARG A 52 -8.65 2.59 9.84
N PRO A 53 -7.94 2.91 10.94
CA PRO A 53 -8.49 2.72 12.28
C PRO A 53 -9.84 3.44 12.43
N GLY A 54 -10.87 2.68 12.75
CA GLY A 54 -12.25 3.17 12.84
C GLY A 54 -13.17 2.71 11.70
N ASP A 55 -12.61 2.16 10.61
CA ASP A 55 -13.42 1.46 9.61
C ASP A 55 -14.00 0.17 10.20
N GLU A 56 -15.22 -0.19 9.78
CA GLU A 56 -15.89 -1.44 10.16
C GLU A 56 -15.30 -2.64 9.38
N VAL A 57 -13.98 -2.79 9.43
CA VAL A 57 -13.24 -3.85 8.73
C VAL A 57 -12.37 -4.62 9.72
N ARG A 58 -12.45 -5.95 9.69
CA ARG A 58 -11.66 -6.84 10.54
C ARG A 58 -10.51 -7.46 9.74
N ILE A 59 -9.28 -7.06 10.05
CA ILE A 59 -8.06 -7.50 9.32
C ILE A 59 -7.49 -8.80 9.91
N THR A 60 -7.52 -8.99 11.23
CA THR A 60 -7.03 -10.21 11.90
C THR A 60 -8.04 -10.77 12.92
N PRO A 61 -8.13 -12.10 13.09
CA PRO A 61 -8.95 -12.70 14.15
C PRO A 61 -8.23 -12.63 15.50
N VAL A 62 -8.87 -11.99 16.49
CA VAL A 62 -8.59 -12.21 17.93
C VAL A 62 -9.10 -13.56 18.41
#